data_AF-A0A370TMX2-F1
#
_entry.id   AF-A0A370TMX2-F1
#
_cell.length_a   1.000
_cell.length_b   1.000
_cell.length_c   1.000
_cell.angle_alpha   90.00
_cell.angle_beta   90.00
_cell.angle_gamma   90.00
#
_symmetry.space_group_name_H-M   'P 1'
#
loop_
_entity.id
_entity.type
_entity.pdbx_description
1 polymer ?
#
loop_
_entity_poly.entity_id
_entity_poly.type
_entity_poly.pdbx_seq_one_letter_code
_entity_poly.pdbx_strand_id
1 'polypeptide(L)'
;MAITSAFLILLSLSSLSLGVPVAFDDGQYHPEYDNSIGNGNQIVQPTAVAEVTSAAAEVTSTRSRASRTSTSSVPTATATASTGGGGFTGSGGPAAYTLFRGDGTQASGWPTISQWLSFEQMFANNKPIMAASCAPAAENNSEEEITAIKQAILSESASTGVDPRFILATIMEESTGCVRVRTTTSPDGIINPGLMQDHEGTASCFGKAAPCPPETISLMIAEGTTGTNGGAGLKGTLAQAVGMGAKDATAVYVAARIYNSGSYPGGDLAASAATACYASDIANLLVGFAGATSPCKTGAAGTL
;
A
#
# COMPACT_ATOMS: atom_id res chain seq x y z
N MET A 1 34.40 -25.68 -60.34
CA MET A 1 33.14 -24.92 -60.45
C MET A 1 32.59 -24.79 -59.04
N ALA A 2 32.70 -23.59 -58.46
CA ALA A 2 32.31 -23.30 -57.09
C ALA A 2 30.82 -22.95 -57.05
N ILE A 3 30.09 -23.43 -56.03
CA ILE A 3 29.02 -22.67 -55.36
C ILE A 3 29.03 -23.04 -53.88
N THR A 4 29.31 -22.04 -53.06
CA THR A 4 29.26 -21.97 -51.59
C THR A 4 27.84 -21.63 -51.10
N SER A 5 27.64 -21.74 -49.78
CA SER A 5 26.59 -21.10 -48.94
C SER A 5 25.33 -21.95 -48.66
N ALA A 6 24.75 -21.97 -47.45
CA ALA A 6 25.13 -21.43 -46.14
C ALA A 6 24.29 -22.14 -45.07
N PHE A 7 24.89 -22.45 -43.92
CA PHE A 7 24.18 -22.86 -42.70
C PHE A 7 23.49 -21.63 -42.08
N LEU A 8 22.17 -21.67 -41.92
CA LEU A 8 21.44 -20.72 -41.07
C LEU A 8 21.54 -21.21 -39.61
N ILE A 9 22.35 -20.53 -38.80
CA ILE A 9 22.32 -20.63 -37.34
C ILE A 9 21.33 -19.55 -36.86
N LEU A 10 20.17 -19.98 -36.37
CA LEU A 10 19.25 -19.12 -35.62
C LEU A 10 19.85 -18.87 -34.23
N LEU A 11 20.53 -17.73 -34.07
CA LEU A 11 20.82 -17.15 -32.76
C LEU A 11 19.54 -16.48 -32.25
N SER A 12 18.89 -17.08 -31.25
CA SER A 12 17.85 -16.43 -30.48
C SER A 12 18.48 -15.30 -29.65
N LEU A 13 18.21 -14.05 -30.00
CA LEU A 13 18.50 -12.92 -29.13
C LEU A 13 17.52 -12.96 -27.95
N SER A 14 17.98 -13.49 -26.83
CA SER A 14 17.39 -13.21 -25.52
C SER A 14 17.66 -11.75 -25.21
N SER A 15 16.66 -10.89 -25.39
CA SER A 15 16.70 -9.52 -24.89
C SER A 15 16.67 -9.55 -23.36
N LEU A 16 17.85 -9.55 -22.73
CA LEU A 16 17.97 -9.07 -21.35
C LEU A 16 17.64 -7.58 -21.35
N SER A 17 16.39 -7.27 -21.01
CA SER A 17 16.03 -5.94 -20.54
C SER A 17 16.72 -5.76 -19.18
N LEU A 18 17.89 -5.13 -19.19
CA LEU A 18 18.43 -4.52 -17.99
C LEU A 18 17.49 -3.39 -17.61
N GLY A 19 16.53 -3.69 -16.73
CA GLY A 19 15.71 -2.68 -16.08
C GLY A 19 16.66 -1.72 -15.38
N VAL A 20 16.69 -0.48 -15.84
CA VAL A 20 17.34 0.61 -15.12
C VAL A 20 16.62 0.72 -13.77
N PRO A 21 17.33 0.68 -12.63
CA PRO A 21 16.70 0.94 -11.35
C PRO A 21 16.14 2.37 -11.39
N VAL A 22 14.82 2.50 -11.36
CA VAL A 22 14.18 3.79 -11.11
C VAL A 22 14.55 4.15 -9.67
N ALA A 23 15.48 5.10 -9.53
CA ALA A 23 15.74 5.73 -8.26
C ALA A 23 14.46 6.45 -7.82
N PHE A 24 13.79 5.91 -6.81
CA PHE A 24 12.74 6.62 -6.11
C PHE A 24 13.41 7.72 -5.28
N ASP A 25 13.48 8.92 -5.86
CA ASP A 25 13.75 10.14 -5.10
C ASP A 25 12.47 10.51 -4.33
N ASP A 26 12.61 11.01 -3.11
CA ASP A 26 11.60 11.19 -2.06
C ASP A 26 10.52 12.28 -2.36
N GLY A 27 10.14 12.45 -3.63
CA GLY A 27 9.17 13.44 -4.08
C GLY A 27 7.77 12.86 -4.25
N GLN A 28 6.93 12.96 -3.22
CA GLN A 28 5.45 12.99 -3.27
C GLN A 28 4.84 12.14 -4.42
N TYR A 29 4.69 10.83 -4.20
CA TYR A 29 3.83 10.00 -5.05
C TYR A 29 2.37 10.49 -4.92
N HIS A 30 1.96 11.32 -5.87
CA HIS A 30 0.56 11.65 -6.13
C HIS A 30 0.10 10.74 -7.28
N PRO A 31 -0.53 9.59 -7.01
CA PRO A 31 -1.33 8.98 -8.04
C PRO A 31 -2.52 9.93 -8.22
N GLU A 32 -2.50 10.76 -9.26
CA GLU A 32 -3.77 11.16 -9.85
C GLU A 32 -4.45 9.84 -10.22
N TYR A 33 -5.52 9.49 -9.51
CA TYR A 33 -6.37 8.38 -9.89
C TYR A 33 -6.96 8.75 -11.25
N ASP A 34 -6.29 8.32 -12.30
CA ASP A 34 -6.74 8.56 -13.66
C ASP A 34 -8.11 7.88 -13.84
N ASN A 35 -9.15 8.70 -13.98
CA ASN A 35 -10.51 8.26 -14.24
C ASN A 35 -10.67 7.58 -15.62
N SER A 36 -9.59 7.35 -16.36
CA SER A 36 -9.60 6.66 -17.66
C SER A 36 -9.78 5.14 -17.58
N ILE A 37 -9.75 4.50 -16.40
CA ILE A 37 -10.06 3.05 -16.24
C ILE A 37 -11.57 2.79 -16.24
N GLY A 38 -12.29 3.47 -17.13
CA GLY A 38 -13.73 3.45 -17.29
C GLY A 38 -14.15 3.36 -18.75
N ASN A 39 -13.50 2.53 -19.57
CA ASN A 39 -14.16 1.85 -20.69
C ASN A 39 -13.26 0.80 -21.32
N GLY A 40 -13.83 -0.37 -21.60
CA GLY A 40 -13.13 -1.45 -22.27
C GLY A 40 -12.69 -1.10 -23.69
N ASN A 41 -11.55 -1.69 -24.05
CA ASN A 41 -11.13 -2.04 -25.41
C ASN A 41 -10.75 -0.91 -26.39
N GLN A 42 -9.50 -0.43 -26.31
CA GLN A 42 -8.70 -0.22 -27.53
C GLN A 42 -7.20 -0.14 -27.21
N ILE A 43 -6.42 -1.02 -27.82
CA ILE A 43 -4.96 -0.98 -27.82
C ILE A 43 -4.52 0.17 -28.72
N VAL A 44 -3.90 1.20 -28.16
CA VAL A 44 -3.17 2.22 -28.93
C VAL A 44 -1.70 2.15 -28.52
N GLN A 45 -0.85 1.82 -29.50
CA GLN A 45 0.60 1.78 -29.33
C GLN A 45 1.16 3.19 -29.07
N PRO A 46 2.16 3.36 -28.18
CA PRO A 46 2.83 4.64 -28.02
C PRO A 46 3.87 4.86 -29.14
N THR A 47 3.69 5.94 -29.89
CA THR A 47 4.73 6.54 -30.75
C THR A 47 5.83 7.16 -29.89
N ALA A 48 7.09 6.93 -30.30
CA ALA A 48 8.31 7.31 -29.60
C ALA A 48 8.41 8.81 -29.26
N VAL A 49 8.88 9.11 -28.05
CA VAL A 49 9.18 10.46 -27.55
C VAL A 49 10.65 10.79 -27.83
N ALA A 50 10.88 12.01 -28.30
CA ALA A 50 12.20 12.54 -28.64
C ALA A 50 13.10 12.78 -27.40
N GLU A 51 14.39 12.57 -27.64
CA GLU A 51 15.54 12.64 -26.74
C GLU A 51 15.74 14.05 -26.15
N VAL A 52 15.92 14.17 -24.83
CA VAL A 52 16.41 15.39 -24.18
C VAL A 52 17.71 15.07 -23.44
N THR A 53 18.78 15.67 -23.93
CA THR A 53 20.16 15.61 -23.44
C THR A 53 20.31 16.26 -22.07
N SER A 54 21.06 15.60 -21.17
CA SER A 54 21.41 16.11 -19.84
C SER A 54 22.55 17.14 -19.89
N ALA A 55 22.51 18.11 -18.98
CA ALA A 55 23.67 18.93 -18.63
C ALA A 55 23.79 18.97 -17.11
N ALA A 56 24.90 18.41 -16.61
CA ALA A 56 25.32 18.48 -15.22
C ALA A 56 25.82 19.89 -14.89
N ALA A 57 25.44 20.41 -13.72
CA ALA A 57 26.02 21.63 -13.15
C ALA A 57 26.66 21.32 -11.78
N GLU A 58 27.86 21.85 -11.65
CA GLU A 58 28.90 21.55 -10.69
C GLU A 58 28.69 22.23 -9.34
N VAL A 59 29.05 21.53 -8.25
CA VAL A 59 28.98 22.00 -6.86
C VAL A 59 30.16 22.91 -6.57
N THR A 60 29.91 24.16 -6.16
CA THR A 60 30.94 25.03 -5.55
C THR A 60 30.58 25.38 -4.12
N SER A 61 31.43 24.93 -3.20
CA SER A 61 31.40 25.19 -1.76
C SER A 61 32.15 26.50 -1.45
N THR A 62 31.47 27.45 -0.81
CA THR A 62 32.14 28.53 -0.06
C THR A 62 31.59 28.67 1.35
N ARG A 63 32.48 28.43 2.31
CA ARG A 63 32.30 28.54 3.75
C ARG A 63 32.43 30.01 4.16
N SER A 64 31.52 30.51 5.01
CA SER A 64 31.76 31.73 5.79
C SER A 64 31.09 31.64 7.16
N ARG A 65 31.82 32.16 8.14
CA ARG A 65 31.72 31.93 9.59
C ARG A 65 30.96 33.07 10.27
N ALA A 66 30.07 32.67 11.18
CA ALA A 66 29.47 33.32 12.35
C ALA A 66 29.65 34.83 12.62
N SER A 67 28.55 35.48 13.01
CA SER A 67 28.52 36.48 14.09
C SER A 67 27.20 36.44 14.87
N ARG A 68 27.26 36.83 16.16
CA ARG A 68 26.28 36.62 17.23
C ARG A 68 25.33 37.82 17.43
N THR A 69 24.26 37.51 18.19
CA THR A 69 23.58 38.36 19.20
C THR A 69 22.39 39.18 18.71
N SER A 70 21.18 38.85 19.15
CA SER A 70 20.47 39.57 20.24
C SER A 70 19.04 39.02 20.49
N THR A 71 18.63 39.19 21.74
CA THR A 71 17.45 38.73 22.46
C THR A 71 16.20 39.59 22.25
N SER A 72 15.02 38.98 22.36
CA SER A 72 13.69 39.47 22.81
C SER A 72 12.59 38.85 21.95
N SER A 73 11.39 38.50 22.40
CA SER A 73 10.72 38.47 23.70
C SER A 73 9.41 37.70 23.48
N VAL A 74 8.94 37.00 24.52
CA VAL A 74 7.66 36.29 24.58
C VAL A 74 6.49 37.28 24.53
N PRO A 75 5.35 36.89 23.95
CA PRO A 75 4.09 37.15 24.65
C PRO A 75 3.23 35.90 24.79
N THR A 76 2.78 35.70 26.03
CA THR A 76 1.68 34.86 26.46
C THR A 76 0.37 35.41 25.89
N ALA A 77 -0.42 34.56 25.24
CA ALA A 77 -1.84 34.83 25.01
C ALA A 77 -2.66 33.58 25.37
N THR A 78 -3.55 33.77 26.33
CA THR A 78 -4.57 32.83 26.80
C THR A 78 -5.77 32.86 25.85
N ALA A 79 -6.24 31.72 25.35
CA ALA A 79 -7.62 31.57 24.85
C ALA A 79 -8.05 30.08 24.77
N THR A 80 -9.00 29.74 25.66
CA THR A 80 -10.26 29.02 25.50
C THR A 80 -10.46 27.99 24.36
N ALA A 81 -11.04 26.86 24.77
CA ALA A 81 -11.44 25.65 24.06
C ALA A 81 -12.22 25.74 22.74
N SER A 82 -12.05 24.65 21.97
CA SER A 82 -13.00 23.97 21.06
C SER A 82 -13.03 24.35 19.58
N THR A 83 -12.24 23.62 18.78
CA THR A 83 -12.73 22.81 17.64
C THR A 83 -11.63 21.81 17.28
N GLY A 84 -11.93 20.51 17.39
CA GLY A 84 -10.95 19.43 17.18
C GLY A 84 -10.59 19.24 15.72
N GLY A 85 -9.63 20.03 15.24
CA GLY A 85 -8.85 19.75 14.03
C GLY A 85 -7.45 19.33 14.45
N GLY A 86 -7.26 18.05 14.77
CA GLY A 86 -5.94 17.50 15.06
C GLY A 86 -5.07 17.58 13.81
N GLY A 87 -4.19 18.57 13.74
CA GLY A 87 -3.17 18.67 12.72
C GLY A 87 -2.19 17.50 12.84
N PHE A 88 -2.28 16.55 11.93
CA PHE A 88 -1.32 15.47 11.80
C PHE A 88 -0.06 16.04 11.13
N THR A 89 0.86 16.58 11.93
CA THR A 89 2.24 16.81 11.48
C THR A 89 2.98 15.49 11.57
N GLY A 90 3.41 14.93 10.44
CA GLY A 90 4.07 13.63 10.30
C GLY A 90 5.41 13.53 11.05
N SER A 91 5.37 13.43 12.37
CA SER A 91 6.49 13.04 13.21
C SER A 91 6.44 11.52 13.41
N GLY A 92 7.53 10.84 13.02
CA GLY A 92 7.66 9.39 12.85
C GLY A 92 7.58 8.51 14.11
N GLY A 93 6.51 8.65 14.89
CA GLY A 93 6.04 7.64 15.84
C GLY A 93 4.63 7.15 15.47
N PRO A 94 4.15 6.02 16.03
CA PRO A 94 2.83 5.52 15.72
C PRO A 94 1.75 6.56 16.09
N ALA A 95 0.90 6.92 15.13
CA ALA A 95 -0.22 7.81 15.40
C ALA A 95 -1.22 7.13 16.34
N ALA A 96 -1.92 7.93 17.15
CA ALA A 96 -3.03 7.43 17.96
C ALA A 96 -4.16 6.92 17.06
N TYR A 97 -4.80 5.83 17.46
CA TYR A 97 -5.92 5.27 16.71
C TYR A 97 -7.15 6.19 16.79
N THR A 98 -7.76 6.46 15.64
CA THR A 98 -9.03 7.20 15.52
C THR A 98 -10.09 6.29 14.93
N LEU A 99 -11.25 6.18 15.58
CA LEU A 99 -12.38 5.42 15.01
C LEU A 99 -13.10 6.26 13.96
N PHE A 100 -12.88 5.96 12.69
CA PHE A 100 -13.58 6.64 11.60
C PHE A 100 -14.97 6.04 11.37
N ARG A 101 -15.93 6.92 11.06
CA ARG A 101 -17.34 6.60 10.75
C ARG A 101 -17.79 7.41 9.55
N GLY A 102 -18.85 6.97 8.88
CA GLY A 102 -19.39 7.63 7.71
C GLY A 102 -18.74 7.15 6.41
N ASP A 103 -18.78 8.00 5.39
CA ASP A 103 -18.64 7.61 3.99
C ASP A 103 -17.22 7.61 3.43
N GLY A 104 -16.21 7.79 4.28
CA GLY A 104 -14.81 7.88 3.82
C GLY A 104 -14.42 9.27 3.31
N THR A 105 -15.29 10.27 3.38
CA THR A 105 -14.95 11.62 2.92
C THR A 105 -14.22 12.42 3.99
N GLN A 106 -13.44 13.41 3.55
CA GLN A 106 -12.82 14.40 4.44
C GLN A 106 -13.87 15.15 5.27
N ALA A 107 -15.07 15.39 4.71
CA ALA A 107 -16.17 16.03 5.42
C ALA A 107 -16.67 15.18 6.62
N SER A 108 -16.58 13.86 6.51
CA SER A 108 -16.83 12.90 7.59
C SER A 108 -15.62 12.71 8.53
N GLY A 109 -14.56 13.50 8.38
CA GLY A 109 -13.36 13.47 9.22
C GLY A 109 -12.30 12.46 8.81
N TRP A 110 -12.45 11.79 7.65
CA TRP A 110 -11.46 10.83 7.17
C TRP A 110 -10.20 11.53 6.62
N PRO A 111 -9.02 10.91 6.75
CA PRO A 111 -7.79 11.52 6.28
C PRO A 111 -7.76 11.61 4.75
N THR A 112 -7.15 12.66 4.25
CA THR A 112 -6.84 12.85 2.83
C THR A 112 -5.49 12.23 2.48
N ILE A 113 -5.22 12.02 1.19
CA ILE A 113 -3.93 11.45 0.71
C ILE A 113 -2.73 12.25 1.25
N SER A 114 -2.85 13.59 1.34
CA SER A 114 -1.78 14.45 1.86
C SER A 114 -1.46 14.24 3.35
N GLN A 115 -2.35 13.58 4.10
CA GLN A 115 -2.14 13.25 5.51
C GLN A 115 -1.54 11.85 5.68
N TRP A 116 -1.44 11.06 4.60
CA TRP A 116 -0.85 9.73 4.67
C TRP A 116 0.67 9.85 4.80
N LEU A 117 1.27 8.89 5.49
CA LEU A 117 2.72 8.73 5.50
C LEU A 117 3.24 8.45 4.09
N SER A 118 4.54 8.65 3.89
CA SER A 118 5.25 8.00 2.78
C SER A 118 5.25 6.48 2.96
N PHE A 119 5.41 5.74 1.87
CA PHE A 119 5.55 4.28 1.93
C PHE A 119 6.71 3.85 2.83
N GLU A 120 7.86 4.52 2.74
CA GLU A 120 9.04 4.20 3.54
C GLU A 120 8.80 4.37 5.04
N GLN A 121 8.16 5.48 5.45
CA GLN A 121 7.79 5.69 6.85
C GLN A 121 6.78 4.64 7.33
N MET A 122 5.76 4.35 6.53
CA MET A 122 4.75 3.35 6.87
C MET A 122 5.36 1.95 6.98
N PHE A 123 6.26 1.58 6.07
CA PHE A 123 6.97 0.31 6.10
C PHE A 123 7.89 0.22 7.33
N ALA A 124 8.66 1.26 7.62
CA ALA A 124 9.52 1.33 8.80
C ALA A 124 8.73 1.15 10.11
N ASN A 125 7.56 1.80 10.22
CA ASN A 125 6.69 1.67 11.38
C ASN A 125 6.15 0.24 11.58
N ASN A 126 5.85 -0.47 10.49
CA ASN A 126 5.25 -1.81 10.53
C ASN A 126 6.26 -2.95 10.50
N LYS A 127 7.51 -2.71 10.08
CA LYS A 127 8.59 -3.71 10.05
C LYS A 127 8.75 -4.52 11.35
N PRO A 128 8.87 -3.90 12.54
CA PRO A 128 9.01 -4.68 13.78
C PRO A 128 7.78 -5.53 14.09
N ILE A 129 6.59 -5.11 13.63
CA ILE A 129 5.35 -5.87 13.79
C ILE A 129 5.37 -7.09 12.87
N MET A 130 5.72 -6.91 11.59
CA MET A 130 5.87 -8.02 10.64
C MET A 130 6.89 -9.05 11.11
N ALA A 131 8.01 -8.60 11.69
CA ALA A 131 9.04 -9.47 12.25
C ALA A 131 8.56 -10.33 13.44
N ALA A 132 7.46 -9.96 14.09
CA ALA A 132 6.89 -10.68 15.24
C ALA A 132 5.50 -11.30 14.94
N SER A 133 5.03 -11.22 13.70
CA SER A 133 3.61 -11.40 13.34
C SER A 133 3.12 -12.85 13.31
N CYS A 134 4.00 -13.84 13.16
CA CYS A 134 3.58 -15.24 13.01
C CYS A 134 3.52 -16.01 14.33
N ALA A 135 4.27 -15.58 15.34
CA ALA A 135 4.27 -16.21 16.64
C ALA A 135 2.93 -16.02 17.37
N PRO A 136 2.49 -17.00 18.17
CA PRO A 136 3.13 -18.30 18.43
C PRO A 136 2.74 -19.40 17.42
N ALA A 137 1.94 -19.09 16.40
CA ALA A 137 1.34 -20.08 15.51
C ALA A 137 2.32 -20.67 14.48
N ALA A 138 3.34 -19.90 14.09
CA ALA A 138 4.40 -20.32 13.19
C ALA A 138 5.70 -19.54 13.48
N GLU A 139 6.78 -19.94 12.80
CA GLU A 139 8.03 -19.20 12.84
C GLU A 139 7.85 -17.78 12.25
N ASN A 140 8.34 -16.80 12.99
CA ASN A 140 8.33 -15.39 12.61
C ASN A 140 9.07 -15.16 11.30
N ASN A 141 8.71 -14.06 10.62
CA ASN A 141 9.38 -13.67 9.40
C ASN A 141 10.84 -13.34 9.65
N SER A 142 11.71 -13.85 8.79
CA SER A 142 13.09 -13.40 8.63
C SER A 142 13.17 -12.02 7.98
N GLU A 143 14.34 -11.38 8.08
CA GLU A 143 14.60 -10.09 7.43
C GLU A 143 14.52 -10.20 5.91
N GLU A 144 14.93 -11.34 5.35
CA GLU A 144 14.86 -11.66 3.93
C GLU A 144 13.40 -11.74 3.44
N GLU A 145 12.51 -12.35 4.22
CA GLU A 145 11.08 -12.42 3.89
C GLU A 145 10.41 -11.05 3.97
N ILE A 146 10.75 -10.23 4.96
CA ILE A 146 10.27 -8.84 5.06
C ILE A 146 10.76 -8.01 3.89
N THR A 147 12.01 -8.22 3.45
CA THR A 147 12.56 -7.58 2.26
C THR A 147 11.80 -8.02 1.00
N ALA A 148 11.48 -9.31 0.88
CA ALA A 148 10.68 -9.84 -0.24
C ALA A 148 9.26 -9.24 -0.26
N ILE A 149 8.62 -9.06 0.90
CA ILE A 149 7.33 -8.34 1.02
C ILE A 149 7.46 -6.93 0.45
N LYS A 150 8.48 -6.16 0.87
CA LYS A 150 8.70 -4.79 0.39
C LYS A 150 8.85 -4.72 -1.12
N GLN A 151 9.69 -5.61 -1.67
CA GLN A 151 9.97 -5.66 -3.11
C GLN A 151 8.72 -6.04 -3.91
N ALA A 152 7.95 -7.02 -3.44
CA ALA A 152 6.71 -7.42 -4.08
C ALA A 152 5.67 -6.28 -4.07
N ILE A 153 5.50 -5.57 -2.95
CA ILE A 153 4.61 -4.40 -2.88
C ILE A 153 4.99 -3.34 -3.92
N LEU A 154 6.27 -2.98 -4.00
CA LEU A 154 6.74 -1.96 -4.94
C LEU A 154 6.59 -2.42 -6.40
N SER A 155 6.83 -3.70 -6.67
CA SER A 155 6.65 -4.29 -8.00
C SER A 155 5.17 -4.26 -8.43
N GLU A 156 4.26 -4.72 -7.56
CA GLU A 156 2.83 -4.73 -7.85
C GLU A 156 2.25 -3.32 -7.96
N SER A 157 2.73 -2.39 -7.14
CA SER A 157 2.35 -0.98 -7.28
C SER A 157 2.75 -0.42 -8.65
N ALA A 158 3.98 -0.69 -9.09
CA ALA A 158 4.47 -0.23 -10.39
C ALA A 158 3.71 -0.87 -11.57
N SER A 159 3.29 -2.13 -11.46
CA SER A 159 2.60 -2.86 -12.54
C SER A 159 1.10 -2.55 -12.61
N THR A 160 0.46 -2.26 -11.47
CA THR A 160 -1.00 -2.12 -11.38
C THR A 160 -1.48 -0.67 -11.25
N GLY A 161 -0.61 0.24 -10.79
CA GLY A 161 -0.97 1.59 -10.38
C GLY A 161 -1.60 1.71 -8.99
N VAL A 162 -1.78 0.59 -8.27
CA VAL A 162 -2.28 0.61 -6.89
C VAL A 162 -1.22 1.24 -5.98
N ASP A 163 -1.64 2.16 -5.10
CA ASP A 163 -0.74 2.84 -4.17
C ASP A 163 -0.05 1.82 -3.23
N PRO A 164 1.29 1.84 -3.09
CA PRO A 164 2.00 0.82 -2.32
C PRO A 164 1.66 0.89 -0.82
N ARG A 165 1.21 2.05 -0.33
CA ARG A 165 0.73 2.23 1.05
C ARG A 165 -0.58 1.49 1.27
N PHE A 166 -1.46 1.46 0.27
CA PHE A 166 -2.70 0.69 0.37
C PHE A 166 -2.43 -0.82 0.37
N ILE A 167 -1.52 -1.29 -0.49
CA ILE A 167 -1.10 -2.71 -0.50
C ILE A 167 -0.55 -3.10 0.88
N LEU A 168 0.37 -2.28 1.44
CA LEU A 168 0.91 -2.53 2.78
C LEU A 168 -0.18 -2.49 3.85
N ALA A 169 -1.10 -1.53 3.81
CA ALA A 169 -2.20 -1.43 4.77
C ALA A 169 -3.05 -2.71 4.77
N THR A 170 -3.39 -3.23 3.59
CA THR A 170 -4.14 -4.47 3.44
C THR A 170 -3.37 -5.67 3.99
N ILE A 171 -2.06 -5.80 3.68
CA ILE A 171 -1.23 -6.87 4.26
C ILE A 171 -1.25 -6.84 5.80
N MET A 172 -1.12 -5.65 6.39
CA MET A 172 -1.14 -5.49 7.84
C MET A 172 -2.52 -5.80 8.43
N GLU A 173 -3.60 -5.43 7.74
CA GLU A 173 -4.97 -5.67 8.20
C GLU A 173 -5.39 -7.14 8.08
N GLU A 174 -4.92 -7.85 7.06
CA GLU A 174 -5.29 -9.24 6.78
C GLU A 174 -4.44 -10.26 7.55
N SER A 175 -3.15 -10.00 7.71
CA SER A 175 -2.21 -10.98 8.26
C SER A 175 -1.21 -10.43 9.27
N THR A 176 -1.27 -9.11 9.56
CA THR A 176 -0.23 -8.42 10.34
C THR A 176 1.17 -8.56 9.67
N GLY A 177 1.20 -8.95 8.39
CA GLY A 177 2.39 -9.28 7.60
C GLY A 177 2.95 -10.68 7.78
N CYS A 178 2.26 -11.62 8.43
CA CYS A 178 2.77 -12.97 8.59
C CYS A 178 2.70 -13.77 7.28
N VAL A 179 3.84 -14.16 6.70
CA VAL A 179 3.86 -14.94 5.44
C VAL A 179 3.28 -16.35 5.60
N ARG A 180 3.19 -16.83 6.83
CA ARG A 180 2.64 -18.15 7.22
C ARG A 180 1.25 -18.04 7.85
N VAL A 181 0.56 -16.92 7.67
CA VAL A 181 -0.78 -16.71 8.22
C VAL A 181 -1.70 -17.86 7.81
N ARG A 182 -2.57 -18.26 8.73
CA ARG A 182 -3.53 -19.33 8.46
C ARG A 182 -4.51 -18.88 7.39
N THR A 183 -4.68 -19.71 6.36
CA THR A 183 -5.74 -19.56 5.37
C THR A 183 -7.11 -19.49 6.05
N THR A 184 -7.90 -18.48 5.72
CA THR A 184 -9.27 -18.36 6.21
C THR A 184 -10.26 -19.01 5.24
N THR A 185 -11.47 -19.22 5.73
CA THR A 185 -12.59 -19.72 4.93
C THR A 185 -13.80 -18.84 5.24
N SER A 186 -14.42 -18.27 4.20
CA SER A 186 -15.65 -17.49 4.35
C SER A 186 -16.82 -18.37 4.80
N PRO A 187 -17.93 -17.80 5.30
CA PRO A 187 -19.13 -18.57 5.62
C PRO A 187 -19.68 -19.40 4.45
N ASP A 188 -19.44 -18.95 3.22
CA ASP A 188 -19.88 -19.62 1.98
C ASP A 188 -18.86 -20.66 1.47
N GLY A 189 -17.80 -20.94 2.24
CA GLY A 189 -16.80 -21.96 1.92
C GLY A 189 -15.66 -21.50 1.02
N ILE A 190 -15.55 -20.19 0.76
CA ILE A 190 -14.49 -19.63 -0.10
C ILE A 190 -13.17 -19.63 0.66
N ILE A 191 -12.10 -20.12 0.03
CA ILE A 191 -10.77 -20.22 0.61
C ILE A 191 -9.97 -18.96 0.32
N ASN A 192 -9.39 -18.36 1.36
CA ASN A 192 -8.68 -17.09 1.28
C ASN A 192 -7.26 -17.27 1.86
N PRO A 193 -6.24 -17.62 1.06
CA PRO A 193 -4.89 -17.85 1.56
C PRO A 193 -4.00 -16.60 1.50
N GLY A 194 -2.77 -16.73 1.99
CA GLY A 194 -1.72 -15.75 1.75
C GLY A 194 -1.77 -14.50 2.61
N LEU A 195 -0.79 -13.61 2.39
CA LEU A 195 -0.57 -12.37 3.14
C LEU A 195 -1.75 -11.41 3.11
N MET A 196 -2.52 -11.42 2.04
CA MET A 196 -3.65 -10.52 1.80
C MET A 196 -5.00 -11.26 1.84
N GLN A 197 -5.02 -12.52 2.30
CA GLN A 197 -6.21 -13.36 2.41
C GLN A 197 -7.04 -13.35 1.12
N ASP A 198 -6.37 -13.71 0.03
CA ASP A 198 -6.79 -13.44 -1.34
C ASP A 198 -7.98 -14.32 -1.72
N HIS A 199 -9.04 -13.72 -2.27
CA HIS A 199 -10.24 -14.47 -2.65
C HIS A 199 -9.92 -15.58 -3.65
N GLU A 200 -10.05 -16.85 -3.26
CA GLU A 200 -9.64 -18.02 -4.06
C GLU A 200 -8.19 -17.96 -4.59
N GLY A 201 -7.28 -17.38 -3.80
CA GLY A 201 -5.84 -17.40 -4.09
C GLY A 201 -5.24 -18.81 -4.11
N THR A 202 -4.05 -18.93 -4.69
CA THR A 202 -3.32 -20.20 -4.79
C THR A 202 -2.02 -20.21 -3.99
N ALA A 203 -1.45 -19.04 -3.66
CA ALA A 203 -0.20 -18.93 -2.93
C ALA A 203 -0.39 -18.97 -1.41
N SER A 204 0.41 -19.78 -0.72
CA SER A 204 0.44 -19.81 0.75
C SER A 204 1.71 -20.46 1.28
N CYS A 205 2.26 -19.89 2.35
CA CYS A 205 3.27 -20.53 3.20
C CYS A 205 2.69 -21.05 4.52
N PHE A 206 1.36 -21.09 4.66
CA PHE A 206 0.72 -21.71 5.81
C PHE A 206 1.14 -23.20 5.92
N GLY A 207 1.62 -23.60 7.10
CA GLY A 207 2.10 -24.96 7.36
C GLY A 207 3.40 -25.33 6.62
N LYS A 208 4.08 -24.37 5.99
CA LYS A 208 5.38 -24.57 5.33
C LYS A 208 6.53 -24.20 6.28
N ALA A 209 7.66 -24.86 6.10
CA ALA A 209 8.88 -24.54 6.84
C ALA A 209 9.41 -23.14 6.48
N ALA A 210 10.17 -22.53 7.40
CA ALA A 210 10.88 -21.30 7.12
C ALA A 210 12.20 -21.54 6.36
N PRO A 211 12.65 -20.60 5.52
CA PRO A 211 11.93 -19.39 5.08
C PRO A 211 10.87 -19.70 4.00
N CYS A 212 9.88 -18.82 3.86
CA CYS A 212 8.92 -18.80 2.76
C CYS A 212 9.63 -18.31 1.50
N PRO A 213 9.52 -19.02 0.36
CA PRO A 213 10.22 -18.63 -0.85
C PRO A 213 9.76 -17.24 -1.35
N PRO A 214 10.68 -16.35 -1.79
CA PRO A 214 10.33 -15.01 -2.26
C PRO A 214 9.29 -15.01 -3.38
N GLU A 215 9.34 -15.96 -4.30
CA GLU A 215 8.36 -16.12 -5.39
C GLU A 215 6.96 -16.45 -4.87
N THR A 216 6.86 -17.15 -3.75
CA THR A 216 5.56 -17.43 -3.12
C THR A 216 5.02 -16.16 -2.46
N ILE A 217 5.88 -15.37 -1.81
CA ILE A 217 5.52 -14.07 -1.22
C ILE A 217 5.05 -13.10 -2.31
N SER A 218 5.78 -13.01 -3.42
CA SER A 218 5.39 -12.19 -4.57
C SER A 218 4.03 -12.61 -5.13
N LEU A 219 3.76 -13.91 -5.26
CA LEU A 219 2.47 -14.39 -5.76
C LEU A 219 1.32 -14.07 -4.81
N MET A 220 1.49 -14.21 -3.48
CA MET A 220 0.45 -13.79 -2.51
C MET A 220 0.08 -12.31 -2.70
N ILE A 221 1.07 -11.43 -2.82
CA ILE A 221 0.82 -10.00 -2.96
C ILE A 221 0.24 -9.65 -4.34
N ALA A 222 0.66 -10.35 -5.39
CA ALA A 222 0.10 -10.20 -6.73
C ALA A 222 -1.37 -10.63 -6.79
N GLU A 223 -1.73 -11.77 -6.19
CA GLU A 223 -3.11 -12.27 -6.11
C GLU A 223 -4.01 -11.28 -5.37
N GLY A 224 -3.56 -10.73 -4.23
CA GLY A 224 -4.33 -9.72 -3.49
C GLY A 224 -4.42 -8.35 -4.16
N THR A 225 -3.38 -7.95 -4.90
CA THR A 225 -3.35 -6.64 -5.56
C THR A 225 -4.08 -6.64 -6.90
N THR A 226 -3.77 -7.60 -7.76
CA THR A 226 -4.34 -7.73 -9.10
C THR A 226 -5.70 -8.43 -9.07
N GLY A 227 -5.85 -9.44 -8.22
CA GLY A 227 -7.01 -10.34 -8.18
C GLY A 227 -6.69 -11.73 -8.71
N THR A 228 -7.64 -12.63 -8.51
CA THR A 228 -7.59 -14.03 -8.94
C THR A 228 -8.71 -14.31 -9.94
N ASN A 229 -8.86 -15.57 -10.34
CA ASN A 229 -10.04 -15.98 -11.11
C ASN A 229 -11.33 -15.97 -10.28
N GLY A 230 -11.22 -16.03 -8.96
CA GLY A 230 -12.38 -16.08 -8.05
C GLY A 230 -12.86 -14.71 -7.61
N GLY A 231 -11.97 -13.72 -7.56
CA GLY A 231 -12.34 -12.41 -7.03
C GLY A 231 -11.41 -11.28 -7.41
N ALA A 232 -11.94 -10.07 -7.28
CA ALA A 232 -11.19 -8.84 -7.50
C ALA A 232 -10.17 -8.62 -6.38
N GLY A 233 -8.93 -8.31 -6.75
CA GLY A 233 -7.94 -7.74 -5.84
C GLY A 233 -8.14 -6.23 -5.66
N LEU A 234 -7.21 -5.56 -4.97
CA LEU A 234 -7.26 -4.12 -4.70
C LEU A 234 -7.48 -3.26 -5.94
N LYS A 235 -6.87 -3.62 -7.07
CA LYS A 235 -7.07 -2.93 -8.35
C LYS A 235 -8.54 -2.93 -8.78
N GLY A 236 -9.19 -4.09 -8.68
CA GLY A 236 -10.59 -4.24 -9.06
C GLY A 236 -11.55 -3.57 -8.08
N THR A 237 -11.26 -3.60 -6.78
CA THR A 237 -12.10 -2.92 -5.78
C THR A 237 -11.96 -1.39 -5.86
N LEU A 238 -10.79 -0.88 -6.21
CA LEU A 238 -10.58 0.53 -6.54
C LEU A 238 -11.38 0.96 -7.77
N ALA A 239 -11.33 0.18 -8.85
CA ALA A 239 -12.13 0.47 -10.04
C ALA A 239 -13.63 0.51 -9.73
N GLN A 240 -14.13 -0.41 -8.89
CA GLN A 240 -15.51 -0.39 -8.41
C GLN A 240 -15.82 0.87 -7.61
N ALA A 241 -14.97 1.23 -6.65
CA ALA A 241 -15.15 2.44 -5.84
C ALA A 241 -15.23 3.71 -6.70
N VAL A 242 -14.34 3.84 -7.69
CA VAL A 242 -14.35 4.95 -8.65
C VAL A 242 -15.62 4.93 -9.51
N GLY A 243 -16.04 3.75 -9.97
CA GLY A 243 -17.31 3.57 -10.70
C GLY A 243 -18.55 3.98 -9.89
N MET A 244 -18.47 3.92 -8.56
CA MET A 244 -19.50 4.43 -7.64
C MET A 244 -19.40 5.94 -7.38
N GLY A 245 -18.42 6.64 -7.97
CA GLY A 245 -18.20 8.07 -7.84
C GLY A 245 -17.28 8.47 -6.68
N ALA A 246 -16.67 7.52 -5.98
CA ALA A 246 -15.64 7.83 -4.98
C ALA A 246 -14.38 8.39 -5.66
N LYS A 247 -13.69 9.31 -4.99
CA LYS A 247 -12.49 9.99 -5.50
C LYS A 247 -11.40 10.01 -4.44
N ASP A 248 -10.17 10.19 -4.88
CA ASP A 248 -9.00 10.42 -4.01
C ASP A 248 -8.92 9.39 -2.86
N ALA A 249 -8.66 9.84 -1.63
CA ALA A 249 -8.61 8.98 -0.45
C ALA A 249 -9.91 8.18 -0.22
N THR A 250 -11.07 8.75 -0.53
CA THR A 250 -12.36 8.08 -0.36
C THR A 250 -12.47 6.85 -1.26
N ALA A 251 -11.87 6.85 -2.45
CA ALA A 251 -11.84 5.66 -3.31
C ALA A 251 -11.09 4.51 -2.64
N VAL A 252 -9.99 4.77 -1.92
CA VAL A 252 -9.26 3.75 -1.15
C VAL A 252 -10.09 3.21 0.00
N TYR A 253 -10.79 4.06 0.76
CA TYR A 253 -11.60 3.60 1.89
C TYR A 253 -12.82 2.80 1.46
N VAL A 254 -13.46 3.19 0.36
CA VAL A 254 -14.55 2.43 -0.26
C VAL A 254 -14.02 1.11 -0.82
N ALA A 255 -12.88 1.12 -1.52
CA ALA A 255 -12.25 -0.08 -2.05
C ALA A 255 -11.86 -1.08 -0.95
N ALA A 256 -11.34 -0.60 0.19
CA ALA A 256 -11.07 -1.41 1.37
C ALA A 256 -12.34 -2.09 1.88
N ARG A 257 -13.46 -1.36 1.92
CA ARG A 257 -14.75 -1.94 2.31
C ARG A 257 -15.22 -3.03 1.34
N ILE A 258 -15.08 -2.79 0.03
CA ILE A 258 -15.44 -3.77 -1.00
C ILE A 258 -14.51 -4.99 -0.91
N TYR A 259 -13.21 -4.81 -0.68
CA TYR A 259 -12.26 -5.92 -0.50
C TYR A 259 -12.67 -6.82 0.67
N ASN A 260 -13.01 -6.22 1.82
CA ASN A 260 -13.38 -6.97 3.02
C ASN A 260 -14.75 -7.68 2.93
N SER A 261 -15.73 -7.09 2.25
CA SER A 261 -17.13 -7.52 2.32
C SER A 261 -17.76 -7.91 0.98
N GLY A 262 -16.99 -7.85 -0.10
CA GLY A 262 -17.44 -8.09 -1.47
C GLY A 262 -18.35 -7.01 -2.05
N SER A 263 -18.80 -6.04 -1.26
CA SER A 263 -19.73 -4.99 -1.73
C SER A 263 -19.74 -3.75 -0.82
N TYR A 264 -20.27 -2.66 -1.33
CA TYR A 264 -20.57 -1.46 -0.55
C TYR A 264 -21.90 -0.86 -1.02
N PRO A 265 -22.96 -0.82 -0.18
CA PRO A 265 -24.25 -0.27 -0.59
C PRO A 265 -24.31 1.27 -0.50
N GLY A 266 -23.23 1.94 -0.08
CA GLY A 266 -23.23 3.37 0.27
C GLY A 266 -23.44 3.61 1.77
N GLY A 267 -23.15 4.84 2.23
CA GLY A 267 -23.38 5.27 3.61
C GLY A 267 -22.17 5.09 4.53
N ASP A 268 -22.37 4.52 5.72
CA ASP A 268 -21.29 4.33 6.69
C ASP A 268 -20.41 3.13 6.28
N LEU A 269 -19.11 3.35 6.12
CA LEU A 269 -18.13 2.28 5.83
C LEU A 269 -17.99 1.28 7.00
N ALA A 270 -18.47 1.64 8.19
CA ALA A 270 -18.59 0.74 9.35
C ALA A 270 -19.93 -0.01 9.41
N ALA A 271 -20.87 0.22 8.47
CA ALA A 271 -22.17 -0.45 8.46
C ALA A 271 -22.04 -1.98 8.35
N SER A 272 -23.03 -2.73 8.84
CA SER A 272 -22.99 -4.19 8.90
C SER A 272 -22.95 -4.86 7.53
N ALA A 273 -21.94 -5.71 7.29
CA ALA A 273 -21.91 -6.80 6.31
C ALA A 273 -20.63 -7.66 6.48
N ALA A 274 -19.58 -7.08 7.09
CA ALA A 274 -18.32 -7.74 7.46
C ALA A 274 -17.66 -7.00 8.65
N THR A 275 -16.34 -7.07 8.80
CA THR A 275 -15.58 -6.40 9.88
C THR A 275 -15.80 -4.89 9.82
N ALA A 276 -16.64 -4.37 10.71
CA ALA A 276 -17.01 -2.95 10.76
C ALA A 276 -15.82 -1.98 10.89
N CYS A 277 -14.67 -2.47 11.36
CA CYS A 277 -13.47 -1.68 11.56
C CYS A 277 -12.60 -1.53 10.31
N TYR A 278 -12.78 -2.37 9.29
CA TYR A 278 -11.77 -2.60 8.24
C TYR A 278 -11.30 -1.31 7.55
N ALA A 279 -12.23 -0.52 7.01
CA ALA A 279 -11.87 0.73 6.34
C ALA A 279 -11.22 1.74 7.31
N SER A 280 -11.69 1.79 8.57
CA SER A 280 -11.09 2.64 9.62
C SER A 280 -9.67 2.17 9.95
N ASP A 281 -9.41 0.87 10.03
CA ASP A 281 -8.10 0.29 10.30
C ASP A 281 -7.12 0.65 9.18
N ILE A 282 -7.55 0.52 7.92
CA ILE A 282 -6.79 0.98 6.74
C ILE A 282 -6.46 2.47 6.84
N ALA A 283 -7.44 3.33 7.15
CA ALA A 283 -7.20 4.77 7.29
C ALA A 283 -6.18 5.09 8.40
N ASN A 284 -6.23 4.38 9.53
CA ASN A 284 -5.28 4.54 10.63
C ASN A 284 -3.86 4.11 10.25
N LEU A 285 -3.72 2.95 9.59
CA LEU A 285 -2.42 2.47 9.10
C LEU A 285 -1.77 3.49 8.14
N LEU A 286 -2.56 4.09 7.25
CA LEU A 286 -2.10 5.08 6.28
C LEU A 286 -1.62 6.38 6.94
N VAL A 287 -2.21 6.80 8.06
CA VAL A 287 -1.76 7.99 8.83
C VAL A 287 -0.77 7.67 9.94
N GLY A 288 -0.31 6.42 10.02
CA GLY A 288 0.83 6.03 10.84
C GLY A 288 0.49 5.29 12.12
N PHE A 289 -0.74 4.88 12.38
CA PHE A 289 -0.98 3.87 13.42
C PHE A 289 -0.19 2.60 13.05
N ALA A 290 0.49 2.02 14.03
CA ALA A 290 1.21 0.77 13.88
C ALA A 290 0.97 -0.07 15.13
N GLY A 291 0.16 -1.12 14.99
CA GLY A 291 -0.16 -2.04 16.06
C GLY A 291 -0.63 -3.38 15.50
N ALA A 292 -0.26 -4.47 16.17
CA ALA A 292 -0.66 -5.82 15.76
C ALA A 292 -2.17 -6.07 15.88
N THR A 293 -2.86 -5.29 16.72
CA THR A 293 -4.30 -5.40 16.96
C THR A 293 -4.94 -4.01 16.92
N SER A 294 -6.01 -3.87 16.13
CA SER A 294 -6.81 -2.65 16.11
C SER A 294 -7.60 -2.46 17.42
N PRO A 295 -7.57 -1.27 18.04
CA PRO A 295 -8.46 -0.90 19.14
C PRO A 295 -9.96 -1.00 18.79
N CYS A 296 -10.34 -0.91 17.52
CA CYS A 296 -11.74 -1.09 17.12
C CYS A 296 -12.17 -2.54 17.25
N LYS A 297 -11.30 -3.49 16.91
CA LYS A 297 -11.55 -4.94 17.04
C LYS A 297 -11.63 -5.39 18.50
N THR A 298 -10.96 -4.68 19.42
CA THR A 298 -10.96 -5.00 20.86
C THR A 298 -12.01 -4.23 21.66
N GLY A 299 -12.76 -3.31 21.03
CA GLY A 299 -13.71 -2.43 21.72
C GLY A 299 -13.06 -1.31 22.54
N ALA A 300 -11.74 -1.13 22.42
CA ALA A 300 -10.99 -0.08 23.12
C ALA A 300 -11.09 1.30 22.44
N ALA A 301 -11.64 1.37 21.22
CA ALA A 301 -11.73 2.60 20.42
C ALA A 301 -12.78 3.64 20.89
N GLY A 302 -13.33 3.50 22.11
CA GLY A 302 -14.42 4.34 22.62
C GLY A 302 -14.23 4.90 24.03
N THR A 303 -13.00 4.92 24.56
CA THR A 303 -12.72 5.37 25.94
C THR A 303 -11.74 6.55 26.05
N LEU A 304 -11.47 7.27 24.95
CA LEU A 304 -10.62 8.47 24.94
C LEU A 304 -11.41 9.71 24.52
#